data_AF-A0A6M1MB17-F1
#
_entry.id   AF-A0A6M1MB17-F1
#
_cell.length_a   1.000
_cell.length_b   1.000
_cell.length_c   1.000
_cell.angle_alpha   90.00
_cell.angle_beta   90.00
_cell.angle_gamma   90.00
#
_symmetry.space_group_name_H-M   'P 1'
#
loop_
_entity.id
_entity.type
_entity.pdbx_description
1 polymer ?
#
loop_
_entity_poly.entity_id
_entity_poly.type
_entity_poly.pdbx_seq_one_letter_code
_entity_poly.pdbx_strand_id
1 'polypeptide(L)'
;MREYVLALVLVVGAATRVLANEPPIQGGPADAACREQAGAEVFSAPNTNRLSLWDLGSEIWHSCMAAYHRRAPAPDRRERRF
;
A
#
# COMPACT_ATOMS: atom_id res chain seq x y z
N MET A 1 29.02 -34.25 -6.74
CA MET A 1 28.63 -32.94 -7.31
C MET A 1 27.36 -32.52 -6.59
N ARG A 2 27.43 -31.44 -5.81
CA ARG A 2 26.41 -31.05 -4.82
C ARG A 2 25.58 -29.92 -5.42
N GLU A 3 24.44 -30.28 -6.00
CA GLU A 3 23.49 -29.32 -6.57
C GLU A 3 22.62 -28.78 -5.44
N TYR A 4 22.84 -27.53 -5.05
CA TYR A 4 21.97 -26.82 -4.11
C TYR A 4 20.78 -26.27 -4.87
N VAL A 5 19.67 -27.01 -4.87
CA VAL A 5 18.38 -26.49 -5.32
C VAL A 5 17.84 -25.59 -4.19
N LEU A 6 18.10 -24.29 -4.31
CA LEU A 6 17.47 -23.26 -3.48
C LEU A 6 16.00 -23.13 -3.89
N ALA A 7 15.12 -23.82 -3.15
CA ALA A 7 13.68 -23.64 -3.28
C ALA A 7 13.28 -22.32 -2.61
N LEU A 8 12.96 -21.32 -3.42
CA LEU A 8 12.41 -20.04 -3.01
C LEU A 8 10.93 -20.25 -2.68
N VAL A 9 10.60 -20.45 -1.40
CA VAL A 9 9.22 -20.57 -0.93
C VAL A 9 8.59 -19.17 -0.92
N LEU A 10 7.73 -18.89 -1.91
CA LEU A 10 6.88 -17.71 -1.92
C LEU A 10 5.76 -17.88 -0.88
N VAL A 11 5.92 -17.22 0.27
CA VAL A 11 4.88 -17.15 1.31
C VAL A 11 3.79 -16.18 0.85
N VAL A 12 2.65 -16.72 0.42
CA VAL A 12 1.42 -15.94 0.21
C VAL A 12 0.70 -15.87 1.55
N GLY A 13 0.97 -14.81 2.32
CA GLY A 13 0.25 -14.52 3.56
C GLY A 13 -1.16 -14.01 3.25
N ALA A 14 -2.17 -14.81 3.57
CA ALA A 14 -3.57 -14.37 3.56
C ALA A 14 -3.81 -13.45 4.77
N ALA A 15 -3.84 -12.13 4.56
CA ALA A 15 -4.19 -11.17 5.59
C ALA A 15 -5.71 -11.22 5.87
N THR A 16 -6.08 -11.68 7.06
CA THR A 16 -7.45 -11.61 7.60
C THR A 16 -7.77 -10.16 8.00
N ARG A 17 -8.83 -9.60 7.42
CA ARG A 17 -9.25 -8.21 7.66
C ARG A 17 -9.86 -8.03 9.05
N VAL A 18 -9.14 -7.40 9.95
CA VAL A 18 -9.68 -6.88 11.22
C VAL A 18 -10.24 -5.48 10.95
N LEU A 19 -11.57 -5.36 10.94
CA LEU A 19 -12.29 -4.08 10.88
C LEU A 19 -12.10 -3.33 12.21
N ALA A 20 -11.02 -2.57 12.33
CA ALA A 20 -10.79 -1.68 13.46
C ALA A 20 -11.18 -0.24 13.11
N ASN A 21 -12.40 0.14 13.49
CA ASN A 21 -12.81 1.46 14.01
C ASN A 21 -12.16 2.76 13.45
N GLU A 22 -11.90 2.85 12.14
CA GLU A 22 -11.38 4.06 11.49
C GLU A 22 -12.49 5.13 11.36
N PRO A 23 -12.23 6.43 11.66
CA PRO A 23 -13.15 7.54 11.37
C PRO A 23 -13.71 7.46 9.94
N PRO A 24 -14.92 7.99 9.68
CA PRO A 24 -15.56 7.89 8.37
C PRO A 24 -14.56 8.33 7.29
N ILE A 25 -14.20 7.38 6.43
CA ILE A 25 -13.06 7.50 5.54
C ILE A 25 -13.40 8.62 4.54
N GLN A 26 -12.80 9.79 4.75
CA GLN A 26 -12.91 10.93 3.82
C GLN A 26 -12.19 10.62 2.49
N GLY A 27 -11.46 9.50 2.43
CA GLY A 27 -10.90 8.89 1.22
C GLY A 27 -11.66 7.63 0.81
N GLY A 28 -11.81 7.39 -0.49
CA GLY A 28 -12.51 6.21 -1.01
C GLY A 28 -11.86 4.87 -0.62
N PRO A 29 -12.37 3.73 -1.12
CA PRO A 29 -11.88 2.39 -0.76
C PRO A 29 -10.37 2.17 -0.95
N ALA A 30 -9.73 2.95 -1.82
CA ALA A 30 -8.28 2.95 -2.03
C ALA A 30 -7.48 3.46 -0.81
N ASP A 31 -7.99 4.49 -0.14
CA ASP A 31 -7.32 5.14 0.98
C ASP A 31 -7.25 4.18 2.18
N ALA A 32 -8.35 3.47 2.45
CA ALA A 32 -8.42 2.44 3.49
C ALA A 32 -7.40 1.32 3.25
N ALA A 33 -7.33 0.81 2.01
CA ALA A 33 -6.39 -0.24 1.64
C ALA A 33 -4.93 0.23 1.76
N CYS A 34 -4.63 1.45 1.33
CA CYS A 34 -3.29 2.01 1.44
C CYS A 34 -2.88 2.29 2.89
N ARG A 35 -3.84 2.64 3.78
CA ARG A 35 -3.56 2.78 5.22
C ARG A 35 -3.29 1.45 5.90
N GLU A 36 -4.06 0.41 5.56
CA GLU A 36 -3.83 -0.94 6.06
C GLU A 36 -2.44 -1.45 5.64
N GLN A 37 -2.09 -1.26 4.35
CA GLN A 37 -0.77 -1.61 3.85
C GLN A 37 0.35 -0.86 4.57
N ALA A 38 0.22 0.46 4.73
CA ALA A 38 1.22 1.26 5.44
C ALA A 38 1.40 0.79 6.89
N GLY A 39 0.33 0.50 7.62
CA GLY A 39 0.40 -0.01 8.98
C GLY A 39 1.07 -1.40 9.10
N ALA A 40 0.89 -2.25 8.09
CA ALA A 40 1.54 -3.57 8.03
C ALA A 40 3.04 -3.46 7.72
N GLU A 41 3.42 -2.52 6.84
CA GLU A 41 4.79 -2.41 6.34
C GLU A 41 5.68 -1.49 7.19
N VAL A 42 5.14 -0.50 7.91
CA VAL A 42 5.91 0.54 8.63
C VAL A 42 6.97 0.00 9.61
N PHE A 43 6.75 -1.20 10.17
CA PHE A 43 7.68 -1.82 11.12
C PHE A 43 8.77 -2.69 10.46
N SER A 44 8.63 -2.99 9.17
CA SER A 44 9.54 -3.86 8.41
C SER A 44 10.19 -3.17 7.21
N ALA A 45 9.62 -2.06 6.77
CA ALA A 45 10.13 -1.26 5.67
C ALA A 45 11.52 -0.67 5.99
N PRO A 46 12.42 -0.59 5.00
CA PRO A 46 13.71 0.03 5.18
C PRO A 46 13.56 1.53 5.46
N ASN A 47 14.14 2.00 6.57
CA ASN A 47 14.10 3.41 6.97
C ASN A 47 15.49 4.06 6.82
N THR A 48 15.94 4.23 5.58
CA THR A 48 17.26 4.81 5.25
C THR A 48 17.39 6.26 5.71
N ASN A 49 16.28 6.99 5.70
CA ASN A 49 16.22 8.41 6.04
C ASN A 49 15.99 8.67 7.55
N ARG A 50 15.94 7.60 8.39
CA ARG A 50 15.64 7.68 9.83
C ARG A 50 14.37 8.50 10.15
N LEU A 51 13.34 8.34 9.33
CA LEU A 51 12.03 8.94 9.51
C LEU A 51 11.36 8.44 10.80
N SER A 52 10.43 9.24 11.34
CA SER A 52 9.53 8.74 12.37
C SER A 52 8.64 7.63 11.80
N LEU A 53 8.06 6.77 12.65
CA LEU A 53 7.11 5.74 12.19
C LEU A 53 5.91 6.37 11.47
N TRP A 54 5.47 7.55 11.92
CA TRP A 54 4.38 8.28 11.27
C TRP A 54 4.77 8.73 9.87
N ASP A 55 5.95 9.33 9.71
CA ASP A 55 6.42 9.83 8.43
C ASP A 55 6.71 8.68 7.44
N LEU A 56 7.29 7.58 7.93
CA LEU A 56 7.50 6.38 7.12
C LEU A 56 6.18 5.75 6.67
N GLY A 57 5.19 5.64 7.57
CA GLY A 57 3.85 5.18 7.22
C GLY A 57 3.18 6.08 6.18
N SER A 58 3.36 7.40 6.30
CA SER A 58 2.89 8.37 5.32
C SER A 58 3.54 8.15 3.95
N GLU A 59 4.86 7.98 3.88
CA GLU A 59 5.58 7.71 2.62
C GLU A 59 5.08 6.44 1.93
N ILE A 60 4.89 5.36 2.69
CA ILE A 60 4.35 4.09 2.17
C ILE A 60 2.93 4.31 1.63
N TRP A 61 2.05 4.99 2.38
CA TRP A 61 0.69 5.33 1.93
C TRP A 61 0.69 6.14 0.64
N HIS A 62 1.54 7.18 0.55
CA HIS A 62 1.66 8.02 -0.65
C HIS A 62 2.09 7.20 -1.87
N SER A 63 3.00 6.24 -1.69
CA SER A 63 3.44 5.35 -2.77
C SER A 63 2.31 4.44 -3.27
N CYS A 64 1.49 3.91 -2.36
CA CYS A 64 0.32 3.09 -2.67
C CYS A 64 -0.74 3.92 -3.42
N MET A 65 -1.06 5.11 -2.92
CA MET A 65 -2.01 6.01 -3.58
C MET A 65 -1.53 6.43 -4.97
N ALA A 66 -0.24 6.71 -5.14
CA ALA A 66 0.34 7.03 -6.45
C ALA A 66 0.24 5.85 -7.44
N ALA A 67 0.35 4.60 -6.96
CA ALA A 67 0.12 3.41 -7.77
C ALA A 67 -1.37 3.21 -8.11
N TYR A 68 -2.27 3.50 -7.17
CA TYR A 68 -3.71 3.46 -7.39
C TYR A 68 -4.16 4.45 -8.47
N HIS A 69 -3.71 5.70 -8.40
CA HIS A 69 -4.04 6.73 -9.41
C HIS A 69 -3.50 6.40 -10.80
N ARG A 70 -2.37 5.68 -10.90
CA ARG A 70 -1.84 5.20 -12.19
C ARG A 70 -2.67 4.07 -12.80
N ARG A 71 -3.35 3.27 -11.97
CA ARG A 71 -4.22 2.16 -12.39
C ARG A 71 -5.68 2.58 -12.59
N ALA A 72 -6.09 3.68 -11.97
CA ALA A 72 -7.42 4.23 -12.17
C ALA A 72 -7.58 4.68 -13.63
N PRO A 73 -8.68 4.31 -14.32
CA PRO A 73 -8.97 4.86 -15.63
C PRO A 73 -9.00 6.38 -15.52
N ALA A 74 -8.24 7.05 -16.38
CA ALA A 74 -8.24 8.51 -16.43
C ALA A 74 -9.68 9.00 -16.56
N PRO A 75 -10.15 9.95 -15.73
CA PRO A 75 -11.48 10.51 -15.91
C PRO A 75 -11.55 11.07 -17.32
N ASP A 76 -12.51 10.57 -18.11
CA ASP A 76 -12.69 10.94 -19.50
C ASP A 76 -12.75 12.47 -19.61
N ARG A 77 -11.71 13.07 -20.20
CA ARG A 77 -11.63 14.52 -20.40
C ARG A 77 -12.67 15.02 -21.40
N ARG A 78 -13.53 14.17 -21.98
CA ARG A 78 -14.57 14.59 -22.94
C ARG A 78 -15.75 15.34 -22.32
N GLU A 79 -16.03 15.19 -21.02
CA GLU A 79 -17.25 15.80 -20.46
C GLU A 79 -17.10 17.30 -20.10
N ARG A 80 -15.88 17.87 -20.16
CA ARG A 80 -15.64 19.29 -19.86
C ARG A 80 -15.59 20.20 -21.09
N ARG A 81 -16.28 19.83 -22.17
CA ARG A 81 -16.45 20.69 -23.35
C ARG A 81 -17.93 20.76 -23.73
N PHE A 82 -18.73 21.37 -22.86
CA PHE A 82 -20.07 21.86 -23.16
C PHE A 82 -20.24 23.23 -22.53
#